data_AF-A0A6V7LFT7-F1
#
_entry.id   AF-A0A6V7LFT7-F1
#
_cell.length_a   1.000
_cell.length_b   1.000
_cell.length_c   1.000
_cell.angle_alpha   90.00
_cell.angle_beta   90.00
_cell.angle_gamma   90.00
#
_symmetry.space_group_name_H-M   'P 1'
#
loop_
_entity.id
_entity.type
_entity.pdbx_description
1 polymer ?
#
loop_
_entity_poly.entity_id
_entity_poly.type
_entity_poly.pdbx_seq_one_letter_code
_entity_poly.pdbx_strand_id
1 'polypeptide(L)'
;VSKDVTSLNHIKPLIEAEEGEKGANRDCCGKNAQHTVVKVPIGTIVRNTKGTILADLEEEGMMFIAARGGAGGHGNAFFASDVNQAPRVAEYGAKGEEKQYVLEVKSMAHVGL
;
A
#
# COMPACT_ATOMS: atom_id res chain seq x y z
N VAL A 1 3.05 11.65 6.97
CA VAL A 1 2.51 12.82 7.70
C VAL A 1 3.01 14.10 7.07
N SER A 2 2.20 15.15 6.96
CA SER A 2 2.61 16.42 6.34
C SER A 2 1.98 17.60 7.06
N LYS A 3 2.75 18.66 7.30
CA LYS A 3 2.25 19.93 7.88
C LYS A 3 1.22 20.65 7.02
N ASP A 4 1.25 20.41 5.71
CA ASP A 4 0.37 21.07 4.75
C ASP A 4 -1.08 20.56 4.80
N VAL A 5 -1.34 19.49 5.56
CA VAL A 5 -2.65 18.84 5.66
C VAL A 5 -3.18 18.97 7.08
N THR A 6 -4.34 19.61 7.22
CA THR A 6 -4.95 19.93 8.53
C THR A 6 -6.21 19.14 8.84
N SER A 7 -6.81 18.46 7.86
CA SER A 7 -8.02 17.66 8.03
C SER A 7 -7.92 16.32 7.30
N LEU A 8 -8.84 15.38 7.59
CA LEU A 8 -8.96 14.10 6.88
C LEU A 8 -10.04 14.13 5.78
N ASN A 9 -10.73 15.27 5.57
CA ASN A 9 -11.91 15.35 4.70
C ASN A 9 -11.62 15.09 3.22
N HIS A 10 -10.37 15.29 2.78
CA HIS A 10 -9.95 15.00 1.40
C HIS A 10 -9.72 13.51 1.14
N ILE A 11 -9.70 12.69 2.19
CA ILE A 11 -9.42 11.26 2.08
C ILE A 11 -10.71 10.53 1.71
N LYS A 12 -10.65 9.77 0.62
CA LYS A 12 -11.77 8.92 0.18
C LYS A 12 -11.91 7.71 1.11
N PRO A 13 -13.12 7.19 1.32
CA PRO A 13 -13.36 6.02 2.16
C PRO A 13 -12.71 4.74 1.61
N LEU A 14 -12.53 4.66 0.29
CA LEU A 14 -11.82 3.58 -0.39
C LEU A 14 -10.62 4.18 -1.12
N ILE A 15 -9.46 3.56 -0.90
CA ILE A 15 -8.19 3.94 -1.51
C ILE A 15 -7.57 2.68 -2.09
N GLU A 16 -7.35 2.69 -3.39
CA GLU A 16 -6.75 1.59 -4.12
C GLU A 16 -5.36 2.00 -4.60
N ALA A 17 -4.41 1.08 -4.48
CA ALA A 17 -3.09 1.25 -5.06
C ALA A 17 -3.09 0.83 -6.53
N GLU A 18 -2.13 1.35 -7.30
CA GLU A 18 -1.94 0.89 -8.67
C GLU A 18 -1.49 -0.58 -8.70
N GLU A 19 -1.91 -1.31 -9.73
CA GLU A 19 -1.45 -2.67 -9.98
C GLU A 19 -0.06 -2.66 -10.64
N GLY A 20 0.72 -3.71 -10.38
CA GLY A 20 1.98 -3.93 -11.10
C GLY A 20 1.73 -4.24 -12.57
N GLU A 21 2.72 -3.95 -13.42
CA GLU A 21 2.62 -4.29 -14.84
C GLU A 21 2.81 -5.80 -15.06
N LYS A 22 2.16 -6.32 -16.09
CA LYS A 22 2.35 -7.71 -16.52
C LYS A 22 3.73 -7.87 -17.18
N GLY A 23 4.32 -9.04 -17.00
CA GLY A 23 5.45 -9.45 -17.84
C GLY A 23 5.06 -9.53 -19.31
N ALA A 24 6.04 -9.39 -20.18
CA ALA A 24 5.88 -9.49 -21.63
C ALA A 24 6.84 -10.53 -22.22
N ASN A 25 6.63 -10.84 -23.50
CA ASN A 25 7.50 -11.75 -24.25
C ASN A 25 8.96 -11.28 -24.22
N ARG A 26 9.90 -12.20 -24.50
CA ARG A 26 11.36 -11.97 -24.49
C ARG A 26 11.91 -11.70 -23.08
N ASP A 27 11.46 -12.50 -22.12
CA ASP A 27 11.92 -12.44 -20.72
C ASP A 27 11.80 -11.05 -20.09
N CYS A 28 10.77 -10.30 -20.51
CA CYS A 28 10.54 -8.94 -20.04
C CYS A 28 9.70 -8.96 -18.76
N CYS A 29 10.32 -8.63 -17.63
CA CYS A 29 9.61 -8.47 -16.37
C CYS A 29 8.79 -7.18 -16.36
N GLY A 30 7.56 -7.25 -15.88
CA GLY A 30 6.72 -6.06 -15.67
C GLY A 30 7.27 -5.19 -14.54
N LYS A 31 7.01 -3.89 -14.61
CA LYS A 31 7.41 -2.93 -13.57
C LYS A 31 6.57 -3.08 -12.30
N ASN A 32 7.19 -2.77 -11.17
CA ASN A 32 6.49 -2.59 -9.91
C ASN A 32 5.61 -1.32 -9.98
N ALA A 33 4.43 -1.41 -9.38
CA ALA A 33 3.54 -0.26 -9.21
C ALA A 33 4.16 0.80 -8.30
N GLN A 34 3.76 2.05 -8.49
CA GLN A 34 4.14 3.13 -7.57
C GLN A 34 3.34 3.02 -6.26
N HIS A 35 3.92 3.52 -5.17
CA HIS A 35 3.22 3.57 -3.90
C HIS A 35 2.15 4.67 -3.91
N THR A 36 0.91 4.32 -3.57
CA THR A 36 -0.13 5.30 -3.27
C THR A 36 0.11 5.88 -1.89
N VAL A 37 0.52 7.15 -1.84
CA VAL A 37 0.78 7.86 -0.59
C VAL A 37 -0.39 8.75 -0.21
N VAL A 38 -0.97 8.51 0.95
CA VAL A 38 -2.06 9.31 1.50
C VAL A 38 -1.49 10.23 2.58
N LYS A 39 -1.55 11.54 2.34
CA LYS A 39 -1.13 12.53 3.33
C LYS A 39 -2.23 12.68 4.40
N VAL A 40 -1.80 12.61 5.65
CA VAL A 40 -2.63 12.82 6.85
C VAL A 40 -2.01 13.92 7.72
N PRO A 41 -2.83 14.62 8.53
CA PRO A 41 -2.38 15.59 9.52
C PRO A 41 -1.44 14.98 10.56
N ILE A 42 -0.65 15.85 11.19
CA ILE A 42 0.14 15.49 12.37
C ILE A 42 -0.80 15.14 13.54
N GLY A 43 -0.43 14.13 14.32
CA GLY A 43 -1.23 13.62 15.44
C GLY A 43 -2.36 12.70 14.99
N THR A 44 -2.25 12.08 13.81
CA THR A 44 -3.24 11.09 13.34
C THR A 44 -2.98 9.73 13.98
N ILE A 45 -3.97 9.18 14.68
CA ILE A 45 -3.97 7.81 15.21
C ILE A 45 -4.61 6.90 14.17
N VAL A 46 -3.95 5.78 13.88
CA VAL A 46 -4.46 4.71 13.02
C VAL A 46 -4.91 3.55 13.89
N ARG A 47 -6.20 3.18 13.79
CA ARG A 47 -6.79 2.03 14.49
C ARG A 47 -7.29 0.99 13.51
N ASN A 48 -7.29 -0.28 13.92
CA ASN A 48 -8.04 -1.32 13.21
C ASN A 48 -9.55 -1.22 13.54
N THR A 49 -10.36 -2.01 12.83
CA THR A 49 -11.81 -2.12 13.07
C THR A 49 -12.18 -2.68 14.44
N LYS A 50 -11.23 -3.29 15.16
CA LYS A 50 -11.40 -3.79 16.54
C LYS A 50 -11.05 -2.74 17.60
N GLY A 51 -10.66 -1.53 17.20
CA GLY A 51 -10.27 -0.43 18.08
C GLY A 51 -8.82 -0.45 18.57
N THR A 52 -8.02 -1.45 18.19
CA THR A 52 -6.59 -1.52 18.52
C THR A 52 -5.82 -0.44 17.77
N ILE A 53 -5.01 0.33 18.50
CA ILE A 53 -4.10 1.32 17.91
C ILE A 53 -2.95 0.57 17.23
N LEU A 54 -2.74 0.88 15.95
CA LEU A 54 -1.67 0.29 15.14
C LEU A 54 -0.49 1.26 14.96
N ALA A 55 -0.79 2.55 14.86
CA ALA A 55 0.22 3.59 14.73
C ALA A 55 -0.29 4.91 15.28
N ASP A 56 0.64 5.71 15.77
CA ASP A 56 0.42 7.10 16.16
C ASP A 56 1.41 7.97 15.38
N LEU A 57 0.88 8.91 14.61
CA LEU A 57 1.63 9.66 13.62
C LEU A 57 1.89 11.09 14.10
N GLU A 58 2.77 11.21 15.11
CA GLU A 58 2.97 12.45 15.88
C GLU A 58 4.01 13.40 15.27
N GLU A 59 4.90 12.92 14.41
CA GLU A 59 5.95 13.74 13.80
C GLU A 59 5.83 13.83 12.28
N GLU A 60 6.32 14.94 11.74
CA GLU A 60 6.41 15.13 10.29
C GLU A 60 7.37 14.11 9.67
N GLY A 61 7.02 13.60 8.49
CA GLY A 61 7.83 12.59 7.80
C GLY A 61 7.58 11.14 8.27
N MET A 62 6.87 10.93 9.40
CA MET A 62 6.45 9.59 9.77
C MET A 62 5.56 8.95 8.70
N MET A 63 5.75 7.65 8.49
CA MET A 63 5.02 6.86 7.52
C MET A 63 4.53 5.57 8.17
N PHE A 64 3.31 5.17 7.80
CA PHE A 64 2.71 3.90 8.19
C PHE A 64 2.33 3.13 6.94
N ILE A 65 2.76 1.87 6.85
CA ILE A 65 2.40 0.99 5.74
C ILE A 65 1.01 0.43 6.03
N ALA A 66 0.00 1.05 5.43
CA ALA A 66 -1.39 0.66 5.61
C ALA A 66 -1.71 -0.68 4.93
N ALA A 67 -1.19 -0.93 3.73
CA ALA A 67 -1.37 -2.18 3.02
C ALA A 67 -0.15 -2.45 2.15
N ARG A 68 0.31 -3.70 2.12
CA ARG A 68 1.36 -4.14 1.20
C ARG A 68 0.78 -4.59 -0.13
N GLY A 69 1.44 -4.21 -1.22
CA GLY A 69 1.17 -4.76 -2.54
C GLY A 69 1.49 -6.26 -2.58
N GLY A 70 0.84 -6.96 -3.50
CA GLY A 70 1.11 -8.37 -3.75
C GLY A 70 2.47 -8.57 -4.44
N ALA A 71 3.07 -9.74 -4.25
CA ALA A 71 4.27 -10.13 -4.97
C ALA A 71 3.97 -10.31 -6.48
N GLY A 72 4.93 -9.92 -7.33
CA GLY A 72 4.86 -10.19 -8.76
C GLY A 72 4.83 -11.69 -9.07
N GLY A 73 4.10 -12.07 -10.09
CA GLY A 73 4.05 -13.46 -10.56
C GLY A 73 5.31 -13.86 -11.32
N HIS A 74 5.57 -15.16 -11.41
CA HIS A 74 6.71 -15.70 -12.14
C HIS A 74 6.33 -16.10 -13.57
N GLY A 75 7.10 -15.64 -14.55
CA GLY A 75 6.99 -16.07 -15.94
C GLY A 75 7.47 -17.51 -16.14
N ASN A 76 7.24 -18.06 -17.33
CA ASN A 76 7.62 -19.43 -17.64
C ASN A 76 9.13 -19.69 -17.53
N ALA A 77 9.98 -18.70 -17.82
CA ALA A 77 11.43 -18.81 -17.70
C ALA A 77 11.89 -19.21 -16.28
N PHE A 78 11.16 -18.81 -15.24
CA PHE A 78 11.43 -19.20 -13.85
C PHE A 78 11.23 -20.72 -13.60
N PHE A 79 10.34 -21.36 -14.37
CA PHE A 79 10.00 -22.78 -14.22
C PHE A 79 10.81 -23.70 -15.15
N ALA A 80 11.75 -23.16 -15.93
CA ALA A 80 12.59 -23.94 -16.81
C ALA A 80 13.53 -24.84 -15.99
N SER A 81 13.66 -26.10 -16.39
CA SER A 81 14.53 -27.10 -15.76
C SER A 81 15.12 -28.05 -16.80
N ASP A 82 16.13 -28.82 -16.43
CA ASP A 82 16.80 -29.79 -17.32
C ASP A 82 15.82 -30.75 -18.01
N VAL A 83 14.75 -31.13 -17.30
CA VAL A 83 13.72 -32.05 -17.78
C VAL A 83 12.64 -31.32 -18.60
N ASN A 84 12.42 -30.03 -18.36
CA ASN A 84 11.39 -29.23 -19.04
C ASN A 84 11.95 -27.83 -19.41
N GLN A 85 12.53 -27.77 -20.60
CA GLN A 85 13.17 -26.55 -21.13
C GLN A 85 12.16 -25.52 -21.67
N ALA A 86 10.92 -25.93 -21.96
CA ALA A 86 9.88 -25.06 -22.54
C ALA A 86 8.57 -25.14 -21.74
N PRO A 87 8.56 -24.74 -20.46
CA PRO A 87 7.37 -24.74 -19.63
C PRO A 87 6.28 -23.85 -20.22
N ARG A 88 5.04 -24.35 -20.19
CA ARG A 88 3.81 -23.61 -20.59
C ARG A 88 3.00 -23.15 -19.38
N VAL A 89 3.67 -23.04 -18.23
CA VAL A 89 3.08 -22.60 -16.96
C VAL A 89 3.65 -21.25 -16.58
N ALA A 90 2.83 -20.45 -15.89
CA ALA A 90 3.22 -19.19 -15.28
C ALA A 90 2.46 -19.04 -13.97
N GLU A 91 3.03 -18.29 -13.03
CA GLU A 91 2.40 -17.97 -11.76
C GLU A 91 1.80 -16.57 -11.83
N TYR A 92 0.56 -16.44 -11.35
CA TYR A 92 -0.09 -15.15 -11.22
C TYR A 92 0.49 -14.36 -10.04
N GLY A 93 0.47 -13.03 -10.13
CA GLY A 93 0.83 -12.19 -9.00
C GLY A 93 -0.04 -12.48 -7.78
N ALA A 94 0.56 -12.40 -6.59
CA ALA A 94 -0.17 -12.55 -5.35
C ALA A 94 -1.13 -11.37 -5.16
N LYS A 95 -2.21 -11.60 -4.42
CA LYS A 95 -3.12 -10.51 -4.04
C LYS A 95 -2.45 -9.59 -3.04
N GLY A 96 -2.65 -8.29 -3.20
CA GLY A 96 -2.27 -7.30 -2.19
C GLY A 96 -3.09 -7.46 -0.91
N GLU A 97 -2.62 -6.83 0.16
CA GLU A 97 -3.36 -6.78 1.41
C GLU A 97 -4.58 -5.86 1.27
N GLU A 98 -5.72 -6.33 1.75
CA GLU A 98 -6.93 -5.52 1.91
C GLU A 98 -7.19 -5.33 3.42
N LYS A 99 -7.14 -4.08 3.89
CA LYS A 99 -7.29 -3.73 5.31
C LYS A 99 -8.16 -2.50 5.47
N GLN A 100 -8.94 -2.51 6.53
CA GLN A 100 -9.80 -1.39 6.92
C GLN A 100 -9.29 -0.74 8.21
N TYR A 101 -9.26 0.58 8.20
CA TYR A 101 -8.76 1.38 9.32
C TYR A 101 -9.75 2.48 9.71
N VAL A 102 -9.67 2.86 10.98
CA VAL A 102 -10.29 4.07 11.50
C VAL A 102 -9.17 5.07 11.77
N LEU A 103 -9.29 6.25 11.18
CA LEU A 103 -8.34 7.34 11.35
C LEU A 103 -8.94 8.40 12.27
N GLU A 104 -8.21 8.77 13.31
CA GLU A 104 -8.63 9.80 14.27
C GLU A 104 -7.52 10.84 14.36
N VAL A 105 -7.85 12.13 14.24
CA VAL A 105 -6.87 13.19 14.51
C VAL A 105 -6.97 13.53 15.98
N LYS A 106 -5.85 13.45 16.71
CA LYS A 106 -5.76 14.07 18.04
C LYS A 106 -5.96 15.56 17.87
N SER A 107 -7.11 16.05 18.32
CA SER A 107 -7.39 17.48 18.33
C SER A 107 -6.45 18.14 19.35
N MET A 108 -5.36 18.74 18.87
CA MET A 108 -4.80 19.89 19.56
C MET A 108 -5.62 21.08 19.10
N ALA A 109 -6.59 21.48 19.93
CA ALA A 109 -7.42 22.65 19.69
C ALA A 109 -6.54 23.85 19.31
N HIS A 110 -6.51 24.19 18.03
CA HIS A 110 -5.99 25.47 17.53
C HIS A 110 -7.01 26.60 17.72
N VAL A 111 -8.14 26.32 18.39
CA VAL A 111 -9.17 27.29 18.73
C VAL A 111 -9.30 27.34 20.25
N GLY A 112 -8.39 28.08 20.88
CA GLY A 112 -8.67 28.74 22.14
C GLY A 112 -9.18 30.15 21.83
N LEU A 113 -10.49 30.35 22.01
CA LEU A 113 -11.25 31.62 22.03
C LEU A 113 -10.99 32.65 20.91
#